data_AF-A0A7X7R920-F1
#
_entry.id   AF-A0A7X7R920-F1
#
_cell.length_a   1.000
_cell.length_b   1.000
_cell.length_c   1.000
_cell.angle_alpha   90.00
_cell.angle_beta   90.00
_cell.angle_gamma   90.00
#
_symmetry.space_group_name_H-M   'P 1'
#
loop_
_entity.id
_entity.type
_entity.pdbx_description
1 polymer ?
#
loop_
_entity_poly.entity_id
_entity_poly.type
_entity_poly.pdbx_seq_one_letter_code
_entity_poly.pdbx_strand_id
1 'polypeptide(L)' 'MTTPDFFRARLDAMIDLRHPLAVLATRMPWAQIEAALAPCLTRKDRQGRAIEGVDLFGPTTHVVGAG' A
#
# COMPACT_ATOMS: atom_id res chain seq x y z
N MET A 1 -25.68 0.88 -19.65
CA MET A 1 -25.44 1.65 -18.41
C MET A 1 -23.94 1.66 -18.18
N THR A 2 -23.29 2.82 -18.29
CA THR A 2 -21.83 2.96 -18.13
C THR A 2 -21.49 3.03 -16.65
N THR A 3 -20.60 2.15 -16.17
CA THR A 3 -20.08 2.19 -14.80
C THR A 3 -19.38 3.52 -14.57
N PRO A 4 -19.73 4.29 -13.53
CA PRO A 4 -19.01 5.52 -13.21
C PRO A 4 -17.55 5.18 -12.88
N ASP A 5 -16.64 5.93 -13.47
CA ASP A 5 -15.19 5.70 -13.37
C ASP A 5 -14.71 6.27 -12.03
N PHE A 6 -14.84 5.46 -10.97
CA PHE A 6 -14.63 5.82 -9.56
C PHE A 6 -13.26 6.44 -9.25
N PHE A 7 -12.24 6.12 -10.06
CA PHE A 7 -10.88 6.63 -9.89
C PHE A 7 -10.67 8.03 -10.49
N ARG A 8 -11.52 8.45 -11.44
CA ARG A 8 -11.46 9.78 -12.05
C ARG A 8 -12.44 10.75 -11.40
N ALA A 9 -13.50 10.23 -10.78
CA ALA A 9 -14.42 11.03 -10.00
C ALA A 9 -13.70 11.56 -8.75
N ARG A 10 -13.86 12.86 -8.51
CA ARG A 10 -13.36 13.55 -7.34
C ARG A 10 -14.01 12.96 -6.09
N LEU A 11 -13.23 12.39 -5.17
CA LEU A 11 -13.74 11.72 -3.97
C LEU A 11 -14.61 12.66 -3.10
N ASP A 12 -14.27 13.95 -3.05
CA ASP A 12 -15.06 14.99 -2.38
C ASP A 12 -16.45 15.22 -2.98
N ALA A 13 -16.66 14.84 -4.25
CA ALA A 13 -17.98 14.83 -4.89
C ALA A 13 -18.77 13.53 -4.62
N MET A 14 -18.13 12.51 -4.04
CA MET A 14 -18.69 11.18 -3.83
C MET A 14 -18.99 10.86 -2.36
N ILE A 15 -18.36 11.57 -1.42
CA ILE A 15 -18.54 11.34 0.02
C ILE A 15 -19.08 12.60 0.70
N ASP A 16 -19.96 12.43 1.70
CA ASP A 16 -20.33 13.54 2.57
C ASP A 16 -19.16 13.91 3.48
N LEU A 17 -18.57 15.08 3.22
CA LEU A 17 -17.44 15.60 3.99
C LEU A 17 -17.83 16.00 5.43
N ARG A 18 -19.11 16.10 5.76
CA ARG A 18 -19.61 16.32 7.13
C ARG A 18 -19.65 15.03 7.94
N HIS A 19 -19.43 13.89 7.30
CA HIS A 19 -19.36 12.63 8.01
C HIS A 19 -18.25 12.68 9.07
N PRO A 20 -18.48 12.21 10.31
CA PRO A 20 -17.53 12.34 11.41
C PRO A 20 -16.12 11.83 11.10
N LEU A 21 -15.99 10.76 10.30
CA LEU A 21 -14.67 10.24 9.87
C LEU A 21 -13.93 11.17 8.90
N ALA A 22 -14.66 11.84 7.99
CA ALA A 22 -14.05 12.81 7.07
C ALA A 22 -13.58 14.04 7.85
N VAL A 23 -14.41 14.52 8.78
CA VAL A 23 -14.03 15.62 9.69
C VAL A 23 -12.82 15.22 10.53
N LEU A 24 -12.81 14.02 11.11
CA LEU A 24 -11.67 13.51 11.89
C LEU A 24 -10.41 13.49 11.03
N ALA A 25 -10.47 12.99 9.80
CA ALA A 25 -9.33 12.98 8.89
C ALA A 25 -8.75 14.38 8.66
N THR A 26 -9.56 15.45 8.61
CA THR A 26 -9.04 16.83 8.49
C THR A 26 -8.38 17.37 9.76
N ARG A 27 -8.67 16.78 10.92
CA ARG A 27 -8.14 17.20 12.23
C ARG A 27 -6.95 16.35 12.69
N MET A 28 -6.67 15.25 12.00
CA MET A 28 -5.56 14.36 12.33
C MET A 28 -4.21 15.04 12.06
N PRO A 29 -3.20 14.85 12.93
CA PRO A 29 -1.85 15.36 12.73
C PRO A 29 -1.08 14.46 11.76
N TRP A 30 -1.55 14.36 10.51
CA TRP A 30 -1.01 13.44 9.50
C TRP A 30 0.49 13.57 9.31
N ALA A 31 1.01 14.79 9.20
CA ALA A 31 2.44 15.04 9.04
C ALA A 31 3.29 14.42 10.16
N GLN A 32 2.81 14.45 11.41
CA GLN A 32 3.53 13.86 12.54
C GLN A 32 3.46 12.33 12.52
N ILE A 33 2.30 11.78 12.16
CA ILE A 33 2.10 10.33 12.03
C ILE A 33 2.98 9.77 10.91
N GLU A 34 2.99 10.44 9.76
CA GLU A 34 3.83 10.11 8.62
C GLU A 34 5.31 10.20 8.97
N ALA A 35 5.74 11.26 9.66
CA ALA A 35 7.12 11.40 10.12
C ALA A 35 7.53 10.27 11.09
N ALA A 36 6.62 9.86 11.99
CA ALA A 36 6.88 8.75 12.91
C ALA A 36 6.94 7.38 12.19
N LEU A 37 6.17 7.20 11.12
CA LEU A 37 6.12 5.96 10.34
C LEU A 37 7.18 5.87 9.24
N ALA A 38 7.67 7.00 8.74
CA ALA A 38 8.63 7.07 7.63
C ALA A 38 9.88 6.17 7.85
N PRO A 39 10.50 6.10 9.03
CA PRO A 39 11.63 5.20 9.27
C PRO A 39 11.25 3.72 9.17
N CYS A 40 10.03 3.35 9.57
CA CYS A 40 9.54 1.97 9.52
C CYS A 40 9.23 1.52 8.08
N LEU A 41 8.78 2.45 7.25
CA LEU A 41 8.46 2.22 5.83
C LEU A 41 9.63 2.50 4.90
N THR A 42 10.76 2.98 5.44
CA THR A 42 11.98 3.18 4.66
C THR A 42 12.38 1.85 4.04
N ARG A 43 12.58 1.85 2.71
CA ARG A 43 13.01 0.68 1.96
C ARG A 43 14.29 0.13 2.58
N LYS A 44 14.18 -1.04 3.19
CA LYS A 44 15.34 -1.81 3.66
C LYS A 44 15.68 -2.77 2.54
N ASP A 45 16.86 -2.61 1.96
CA ASP A 45 17.37 -3.51 0.94
C ASP A 45 17.45 -4.91 1.54
N ARG A 46 16.45 -5.72 1.24
CA ARG A 46 16.36 -7.07 1.79
C ARG A 46 17.06 -7.97 0.79
N GLN A 47 18.19 -8.54 1.19
CA GLN A 47 18.78 -9.66 0.47
C GLN A 47 17.74 -10.79 0.52
N GLY A 48 17.05 -11.01 -0.59
CA GLY A 48 15.99 -12.01 -0.67
C GLY A 48 16.50 -13.38 -0.26
N ARG A 49 15.60 -14.24 0.19
CA ARG A 49 15.95 -15.60 0.59
C ARG A 49 15.89 -16.52 -0.62
N ALA A 50 16.95 -17.28 -0.86
CA ALA A 50 16.91 -18.39 -1.79
C ALA A 50 16.03 -19.51 -1.21
N ILE A 51 15.01 -19.91 -1.95
CA ILE A 51 14.14 -21.03 -1.63
C ILE A 51 14.36 -22.08 -2.71
N GLU A 52 14.68 -23.29 -2.28
CA GLU A 52 14.73 -24.46 -3.15
C GLU A 52 13.33 -25.03 -3.34
N GLY A 53 13.00 -25.37 -4.58
CA GLY A 53 11.75 -25.99 -4.99
C GLY A 53 12.00 -27.11 -6.00
N VAL A 54 10.93 -27.80 -6.38
CA VAL A 54 10.96 -28.76 -7.47
C VAL A 54 9.83 -28.38 -8.42
N ASP A 55 10.18 -28.15 -9.69
CA ASP A 55 9.23 -27.89 -10.76
C ASP A 55 9.17 -29.08 -11.75
N LEU A 56 8.47 -28.90 -12.88
CA LEU A 56 8.30 -29.93 -13.90
C LEU A 56 9.60 -30.32 -14.61
N PHE A 57 10.66 -29.52 -14.48
CA PHE A 57 11.98 -29.70 -15.10
C PHE A 57 13.08 -30.08 -14.11
N GLY A 58 12.78 -30.14 -12.80
CA GLY A 58 13.71 -30.60 -11.77
C GLY A 58 13.83 -29.65 -10.57
N PRO A 59 14.93 -29.72 -9.80
CA PRO A 59 15.16 -28.82 -8.67
C PRO A 59 15.40 -27.38 -9.17
N THR A 60 14.71 -26.41 -8.58
CA THR A 60 14.84 -24.99 -8.88
C THR A 60 15.20 -24.19 -7.64
N THR A 61 15.88 -23.06 -7.83
CA THR A 61 16.21 -22.12 -6.76
C THR A 61 15.70 -20.74 -7.13
N HIS A 62 14.82 -20.18 -6.31
CA HIS A 62 14.22 -18.87 -6.53
C HIS A 62 14.54 -17.94 -5.36
N VAL A 63 14.97 -16.71 -5.66
CA VAL A 63 15.17 -15.67 -4.65
C VAL A 63 13.84 -14.94 -4.44
N VAL A 64 13.32 -15.01 -3.22
CA VAL A 64 12.02 -14.42 -2.86
C VAL A 64 12.21 -13.33 -1.81
N GLY A 65 11.44 -12.25 -1.93
CA GLY A 65 11.49 -11.14 -0.99
C GLY A 65 12.76 -10.29 -1.09
N ALA A 66 13.45 -10.35 -2.23
CA ALA A 66 14.46 -9.36 -2.60
C ALA A 66 13.77 -8.05 -2.99
N GLY A 67 14.26 -6.92 -2.48
CA GLY A 67 13.66 -5.62 -2.73
C GLY A 67 14.09 -4.56 -1.75
#